data_AF-A0A6P1KLV6-F1
#
_entry.id   AF-A0A6P1KLV6-F1
#
_cell.length_a   1.000
_cell.length_b   1.000
_cell.length_c   1.000
_cell.angle_alpha   90.00
_cell.angle_beta   90.00
_cell.angle_gamma   90.00
#
_symmetry.space_group_name_H-M   'P 1'
#
loop_
_entity.id
_entity.type
_entity.pdbx_description
1 polymer ?
#
loop_
_entity_poly.entity_id
_entity_poly.type
_entity_poly.pdbx_seq_one_letter_code
_entity_poly.pdbx_strand_id
1 'polypeptide(L)'
;MPRKQRSSSVLEKTEKRVIGFKSIDSSLDFGDSISLNNLIQLTGQLRSQIDQYNMMLTALDSAKAKIETLEKSICETSERLVSGVVSKYGKDSREYEMTGGVRKSDRIRKATITRLKSTADLKATSKQTA
;
A
#
# COMPACT_ATOMS: atom_id res chain seq x y z
N MET A 1 5.30 2.49 -2.82
CA MET A 1 6.40 2.23 -3.78
C MET A 1 5.93 1.21 -4.80
N PRO A 2 6.35 1.32 -6.07
CA PRO A 2 5.95 0.38 -7.12
C PRO A 2 6.47 -1.02 -6.81
N ARG A 3 5.67 -2.04 -7.09
CA ARG A 3 6.06 -3.44 -6.85
C ARG A 3 7.13 -3.86 -7.85
N LYS A 4 8.06 -4.72 -7.42
CA LYS A 4 9.12 -5.22 -8.30
C LYS A 4 8.51 -6.13 -9.37
N GLN A 5 8.82 -5.83 -10.63
CA GLN A 5 8.42 -6.66 -11.77
C GLN A 5 9.09 -8.04 -11.73
N ARG A 6 8.41 -9.05 -12.27
CA ARG A 6 8.91 -10.42 -12.36
C ARG A 6 9.93 -10.50 -13.50
N SER A 7 11.12 -11.00 -13.17
CA SER A 7 12.13 -11.43 -14.14
C SER A 7 12.39 -12.93 -13.99
N SER A 8 12.83 -13.58 -15.06
CA SER A 8 13.13 -15.01 -15.08
C SER A 8 14.56 -15.25 -15.56
N SER A 9 15.40 -15.83 -14.70
CA SER A 9 16.76 -16.25 -15.07
C SER A 9 16.75 -17.44 -16.03
N VAL A 10 15.67 -18.23 -16.03
CA VAL A 10 15.49 -19.35 -16.95
C VAL A 10 15.35 -18.82 -18.38
N LEU A 11 14.57 -17.74 -18.58
CA LEU A 11 14.39 -17.12 -19.89
C LEU A 11 15.74 -16.66 -20.47
N GLU A 12 16.53 -15.93 -19.68
CA GLU A 12 17.85 -15.44 -20.09
C GLU A 12 18.82 -16.59 -20.45
N LYS A 13 18.82 -17.66 -19.64
CA LYS A 13 19.64 -18.85 -19.92
C LYS A 13 19.18 -19.56 -21.19
N THR A 14 17.88 -19.67 -21.42
CA THR A 14 17.32 -20.32 -22.60
C THR A 14 17.62 -19.53 -23.87
N GLU A 15 17.51 -18.21 -23.85
CA GLU A 15 17.87 -17.35 -24.99
C GLU A 15 19.35 -17.54 -25.40
N LYS A 16 20.27 -17.58 -24.42
CA LYS A 16 21.69 -17.88 -24.68
C LYS A 16 21.90 -19.25 -25.31
N ARG A 17 21.16 -20.27 -24.84
CA ARG A 17 21.22 -21.63 -25.40
C ARG A 17 20.68 -21.68 -26.84
N VAL A 18 19.58 -20.98 -27.14
CA VAL A 18 19.01 -20.90 -28.49
C VAL A 18 20.03 -20.33 -29.48
N ILE A 19 20.77 -19.30 -29.09
CA ILE A 19 21.85 -18.73 -29.93
C ILE A 19 22.92 -19.80 -30.18
N GLY A 20 23.35 -20.52 -29.14
CA GLY A 20 24.32 -21.61 -29.26
C GLY A 20 23.83 -22.72 -30.21
N PHE A 21 22.56 -23.13 -30.11
CA PHE A 21 21.99 -24.14 -31.00
C PHE A 21 21.92 -23.66 -32.45
N LYS A 22 21.51 -22.42 -32.70
CA LYS A 22 21.48 -21.82 -34.05
C LYS A 22 22.86 -21.77 -34.72
N SER A 23 23.92 -21.61 -33.94
CA SER A 23 25.29 -21.63 -34.46
C SER A 23 25.76 -23.01 -34.89
N ILE A 24 25.18 -24.07 -34.33
CA ILE A 24 25.49 -25.46 -34.70
C ILE A 24 24.70 -25.84 -35.96
N ASP A 25 23.38 -25.68 -35.89
CA ASP A 25 22.47 -25.93 -37.00
C ASP A 25 21.22 -25.06 -36.81
N SER A 26 20.85 -24.34 -37.87
CA SER A 26 19.68 -23.46 -37.87
C SER A 26 18.35 -24.21 -37.83
N SER A 27 18.32 -25.49 -38.22
CA SER A 27 17.12 -26.34 -38.25
C SER A 27 17.24 -27.60 -37.40
N LEU A 28 17.86 -27.49 -36.23
CA LEU A 28 18.07 -28.61 -35.32
C LEU A 28 16.72 -29.23 -34.88
N ASP A 29 16.46 -30.44 -35.37
CA ASP A 29 15.26 -31.22 -35.07
C ASP A 29 15.63 -32.67 -34.76
N PHE A 30 15.24 -33.14 -33.57
CA PHE A 30 15.45 -34.52 -33.13
C PHE A 30 14.15 -35.34 -33.11
N GLY A 31 13.05 -34.79 -33.66
CA GLY A 31 11.74 -35.42 -33.71
C GLY A 31 10.82 -35.11 -32.52
N ASP A 32 9.52 -35.38 -32.71
CA ASP A 32 8.39 -35.19 -31.78
C ASP A 32 8.29 -33.81 -31.13
N SER A 33 9.03 -33.61 -30.05
CA SER A 33 8.95 -32.47 -29.12
C SER A 33 10.32 -31.88 -28.82
N ILE A 34 11.41 -32.49 -29.29
CA ILE A 34 12.78 -32.09 -29.03
C ILE A 34 13.30 -31.36 -30.28
N SER A 35 12.68 -30.22 -30.57
CA SER A 35 13.06 -29.35 -31.68
C SER A 35 13.40 -27.96 -31.19
N LEU A 36 14.33 -27.29 -31.89
CA LEU A 36 14.67 -25.90 -31.62
C LEU A 36 13.45 -24.98 -31.74
N ASN A 37 12.56 -25.28 -32.69
CA ASN A 37 11.31 -24.55 -32.90
C ASN A 37 10.36 -24.65 -31.70
N ASN A 38 10.20 -25.84 -31.12
CA ASN A 38 9.36 -26.01 -29.92
C ASN A 38 9.91 -25.21 -28.73
N LEU A 39 11.23 -25.25 -28.54
CA LEU A 39 11.89 -24.47 -27.47
C LEU A 39 11.71 -22.95 -27.68
N ILE A 40 11.81 -22.46 -28.91
CA ILE A 40 11.54 -21.06 -29.24
C ILE A 40 10.07 -20.70 -28.94
N GLN A 41 9.12 -21.56 -29.30
CA GLN A 41 7.70 -21.35 -29.01
C GLN A 41 7.43 -21.27 -27.50
N LEU A 42 7.95 -22.22 -26.71
CA LEU A 42 7.82 -22.21 -25.25
C LEU A 42 8.47 -20.98 -24.62
N THR A 43 9.61 -20.54 -25.15
CA THR A 43 10.28 -19.31 -24.69
C THR A 43 9.42 -18.07 -24.97
N GLY A 44 8.81 -18.00 -26.16
CA GLY A 44 7.87 -16.93 -26.51
C GLY A 44 6.62 -16.92 -25.63
N GLN A 45 6.05 -18.09 -25.34
CA GLN A 45 4.92 -18.22 -24.41
C GLN A 45 5.29 -17.73 -23.01
N LEU A 46 6.43 -18.17 -22.47
CA LEU A 46 6.92 -17.74 -21.17
C LEU A 46 7.13 -16.22 -21.13
N ARG A 47 7.69 -15.63 -22.17
CA ARG A 47 7.90 -14.18 -22.29
C ARG A 47 6.58 -13.42 -22.25
N SER A 48 5.62 -13.83 -23.08
CA SER A 48 4.29 -13.22 -23.10
C SER A 48 3.59 -13.29 -21.75
N GLN A 49 3.68 -14.43 -21.05
CA GLN A 49 3.08 -14.59 -19.72
C GLN A 49 3.73 -13.68 -18.66
N ILE A 50 5.06 -13.52 -18.69
CA ILE A 50 5.77 -12.60 -17.80
C ILE A 50 5.36 -11.14 -18.09
N ASP A 51 5.27 -10.77 -19.36
CA ASP A 51 4.88 -9.42 -19.76
C ASP A 51 3.43 -9.12 -19.34
N GLN A 52 2.49 -10.05 -19.57
CA GLN A 52 1.11 -9.92 -19.11
C GLN A 52 1.03 -9.78 -17.59
N TYR A 53 1.76 -10.60 -16.84
CA TYR A 53 1.83 -10.49 -15.38
C TYR A 53 2.33 -9.11 -14.94
N ASN A 54 3.40 -8.61 -15.55
CA ASN A 54 3.98 -7.31 -15.23
C ASN A 54 3.03 -6.16 -15.60
N MET A 55 2.29 -6.26 -16.69
CA MET A 55 1.22 -5.31 -17.05
C MET A 55 0.08 -5.30 -16.03
N MET A 56 -0.35 -6.46 -15.55
CA MET A 56 -1.37 -6.54 -14.50
C MET A 56 -0.87 -5.93 -13.19
N LEU A 57 0.41 -6.13 -12.87
CA LEU A 57 1.04 -5.55 -11.69
C LEU A 57 1.05 -4.00 -11.75
N THR A 58 1.40 -3.41 -12.89
CA THR A 58 1.39 -1.95 -13.07
C THR A 58 -0.04 -1.39 -13.05
N ALA A 59 -1.00 -2.10 -13.65
CA ALA A 59 -2.41 -1.73 -13.59
C ALA A 59 -2.94 -1.73 -12.14
N LEU A 60 -2.57 -2.74 -11.36
CA LEU A 60 -2.93 -2.82 -9.94
C LEU A 60 -2.32 -1.66 -9.13
N ASP A 61 -1.03 -1.37 -9.34
CA ASP A 61 -0.38 -0.24 -8.67
C ASP A 61 -1.04 1.11 -9.03
N SER A 62 -1.47 1.29 -10.29
CA SER A 62 -2.26 2.45 -10.72
C SER A 62 -3.62 2.52 -10.01
N ALA A 63 -4.34 1.40 -9.92
CA ALA A 63 -5.61 1.33 -9.22
C ALA A 63 -5.45 1.69 -7.74
N LYS A 64 -4.40 1.18 -7.08
CA LYS A 64 -4.09 1.51 -5.69
C LYS A 64 -3.80 3.01 -5.52
N ALA A 65 -3.01 3.60 -6.40
CA ALA A 65 -2.72 5.03 -6.36
C ALA A 65 -4.00 5.87 -6.46
N LYS A 66 -4.94 5.49 -7.33
CA LYS A 66 -6.25 6.17 -7.45
C LYS A 66 -7.05 6.11 -6.16
N ILE A 67 -7.08 4.95 -5.50
CA ILE A 67 -7.74 4.79 -4.20
C ILE A 67 -7.10 5.73 -3.16
N GLU A 68 -5.77 5.70 -3.03
CA GLU A 68 -5.05 6.55 -2.07
C GLU A 68 -5.29 8.05 -2.34
N THR A 69 -5.38 8.46 -3.61
CA THR A 69 -5.71 9.86 -3.94
C THR A 69 -7.15 10.24 -3.57
N LEU A 70 -8.10 9.34 -3.78
CA LEU A 70 -9.50 9.57 -3.43
C LEU A 70 -9.68 9.61 -1.90
N GLU A 71 -9.05 8.70 -1.17
CA GLU A 71 -9.05 8.69 0.29
C GLU A 71 -8.51 10.01 0.86
N LYS A 72 -7.40 10.52 0.31
CA LYS A 72 -6.86 11.84 0.70
C LYS A 72 -7.86 12.96 0.43
N SER A 73 -8.46 13.00 -0.75
CA SER A 73 -9.45 14.02 -1.10
C SER A 73 -10.68 13.99 -0.19
N ILE A 74 -11.15 12.79 0.18
CA ILE A 74 -12.26 12.61 1.12
C ILE A 74 -11.85 13.10 2.51
N CYS A 75 -10.64 12.77 2.97
CA CYS A 75 -10.13 13.24 4.25
C CYS A 75 -10.09 14.78 4.28
N GLU A 76 -9.46 15.42 3.30
CA GLU A 76 -9.35 16.89 3.22
C GLU A 76 -10.72 17.59 3.16
N THR A 77 -11.64 17.05 2.36
CA THR A 77 -13.00 17.61 2.26
C THR A 77 -13.78 17.42 3.55
N SER A 78 -13.65 16.27 4.21
CA SER A 78 -14.30 16.02 5.51
C SER A 78 -13.77 16.97 6.59
N GLU A 79 -12.45 17.18 6.68
CA GLU A 79 -11.85 18.13 7.61
C GLU A 79 -12.31 19.57 7.35
N ARG A 80 -12.46 19.95 6.07
CA ARG A 80 -12.99 21.25 5.68
C ARG A 80 -14.46 21.42 6.09
N LEU A 81 -15.28 20.37 5.96
CA LEU A 81 -16.68 20.39 6.40
C LEU A 81 -16.77 20.54 7.93
N VAL A 82 -15.99 19.78 8.69
CA VAL A 82 -15.92 19.90 10.15
C VAL A 82 -15.47 21.31 10.54
N SER A 83 -14.47 21.86 9.85
CA SER A 83 -14.03 23.25 10.05
C SER A 83 -15.14 24.26 9.75
N GLY A 84 -15.94 24.02 8.71
CA GLY A 84 -17.13 24.83 8.40
C GLY A 84 -18.18 24.79 9.50
N VAL A 85 -18.46 23.61 10.09
CA VAL A 85 -19.35 23.45 11.25
C VAL A 85 -18.82 24.25 12.44
N VAL A 86 -17.52 24.16 12.71
CA VAL A 86 -16.86 24.96 13.73
C VAL A 86 -17.00 26.46 13.47
N SER A 87 -16.84 26.90 12.22
CA SER A 87 -17.00 28.31 11.84
C SER A 87 -18.43 28.82 11.99
N LYS A 88 -19.45 27.96 11.83
CA LYS A 88 -20.87 28.35 11.90
C LYS A 88 -21.46 28.24 13.32
N TYR A 89 -21.21 27.13 14.01
CA TYR A 89 -21.84 26.81 15.29
C TYR A 89 -20.88 26.98 16.47
N GLY A 90 -19.57 27.01 16.23
CA GLY A 90 -18.54 27.14 17.26
C GLY A 90 -18.04 25.80 17.81
N LYS A 91 -16.90 25.84 18.51
CA LYS A 91 -16.17 24.66 19.02
C LYS A 91 -16.77 24.03 20.29
N ASP A 92 -17.76 24.67 20.90
CA ASP A 92 -18.47 24.17 22.09
C ASP A 92 -19.91 23.72 21.77
N SER A 93 -20.26 23.70 20.49
CA SER A 93 -21.59 23.35 20.02
C SER A 93 -21.84 21.85 20.01
N ARG A 94 -23.11 21.45 20.08
CA ARG A 94 -23.52 20.04 19.99
C ARG A 94 -23.29 19.50 18.58
N GLU A 95 -23.44 20.34 17.58
CA GLU A 95 -23.22 20.05 16.16
C GLU A 95 -21.77 19.63 15.90
N TYR A 96 -20.81 20.32 16.52
CA TYR A 96 -19.40 19.93 16.44
C TYR A 96 -19.14 18.57 17.10
N GLU A 97 -19.77 18.27 18.23
CA GLU A 97 -19.70 16.95 18.86
C GLU A 97 -20.29 15.85 17.97
N MET A 98 -21.41 16.13 17.28
CA MET A 98 -22.02 15.20 16.34
C MET A 98 -21.12 14.88 15.14
N THR A 99 -20.20 15.77 14.77
CA THR A 99 -19.18 15.50 13.75
C THR A 99 -17.97 14.69 14.26
N GLY A 100 -18.02 14.20 15.50
CA GLY A 100 -16.94 13.44 16.14
C GLY A 100 -15.88 14.30 16.81
N GLY A 101 -16.08 15.62 16.88
CA GLY A 101 -15.23 16.53 17.64
C GLY A 101 -15.47 16.45 19.15
N VAL A 102 -14.48 16.78 19.97
CA VAL A 102 -14.67 16.96 21.42
C VAL A 102 -14.87 18.44 21.69
N ARG A 103 -15.96 18.80 22.38
CA ARG A 103 -16.25 20.20 22.76
C ARG A 103 -15.08 20.80 23.54
N LYS A 104 -14.83 22.10 23.38
CA LYS A 104 -13.71 22.77 24.06
C LYS A 104 -13.90 22.78 25.59
N SER A 105 -15.13 22.80 26.10
CA SER A 105 -15.49 22.64 27.52
C SER A 105 -15.10 21.27 28.06
N ASP A 106 -15.33 20.22 27.28
CA ASP A 106 -15.20 18.83 27.71
C ASP A 106 -13.78 18.31 27.47
N ARG A 107 -13.00 19.04 26.66
CA ARG A 107 -11.61 18.72 26.34
C ARG A 107 -10.68 18.97 27.53
N ILE A 108 -10.27 17.89 28.19
CA ILE A 108 -9.24 17.94 29.25
C ILE A 108 -7.84 18.05 28.63
N ARG A 109 -7.08 19.09 29.00
CA ARG A 109 -5.68 19.26 28.59
C ARG A 109 -4.79 18.19 29.23
N LYS A 110 -3.85 17.61 28.47
CA LYS A 110 -2.88 16.61 28.96
C LYS A 110 -2.15 17.06 30.24
N ALA A 111 -1.76 18.33 30.35
CA ALA A 111 -1.13 18.88 31.56
C ALA A 111 -2.05 18.89 32.79
N THR A 112 -3.36 18.98 32.59
CA THR A 112 -4.34 18.84 33.68
C THR A 112 -4.48 17.37 34.07
N ILE A 113 -4.50 16.46 33.10
CA ILE A 113 -4.54 15.01 33.34
C ILE A 113 -3.31 14.56 34.14
N THR A 114 -2.10 15.00 33.78
CA THR A 114 -0.87 14.63 34.50
C THR A 114 -0.86 15.16 35.93
N ARG A 115 -1.33 16.39 36.16
CA ARG A 115 -1.46 16.96 37.51
C ARG A 115 -2.51 16.25 38.36
N LEU A 116 -3.63 15.86 37.76
CA LEU A 116 -4.67 15.07 38.43
C LEU A 116 -4.16 13.67 38.79
N LYS A 117 -3.35 13.05 37.92
CA LYS A 117 -2.68 11.78 38.23
C LYS A 117 -1.66 11.93 39.35
N SER A 118 -0.76 12.91 39.27
CA SER A 118 0.25 13.12 40.31
C SER A 118 -0.37 13.43 41.68
N THR A 119 -1.45 14.21 41.71
CA THR A 119 -2.18 14.49 42.97
C THR A 119 -2.92 13.26 43.50
N ALA A 120 -3.43 12.38 42.63
CA ALA A 120 -4.00 11.11 43.03
C ALA A 120 -2.92 10.15 43.60
N ASP A 121 -1.75 10.08 42.96
CA ASP A 121 -0.63 9.24 43.39
C ASP A 121 -0.07 9.69 44.75
N LEU A 122 0.08 11.00 44.97
CA LEU A 122 0.47 11.59 46.26
C LEU A 122 -0.54 11.30 47.38
N LYS A 123 -1.84 11.28 47.05
CA LYS A 123 -2.92 10.97 48.00
C LYS A 123 -3.02 9.47 48.30
N ALA A 124 -2.56 8.62 47.39
CA ALA A 124 -2.49 7.17 47.59
C ALA A 124 -1.30 6.78 48.48
N THR A 125 -0.13 7.41 48.28
CA THR A 125 1.06 7.17 49.12
C THR A 125 0.88 7.69 50.54
N SER A 126 0.23 8.84 50.75
CA SER A 126 -0.04 9.37 52.09
C SER A 126 -1.03 8.52 52.92
N LYS A 127 -1.82 7.64 52.28
CA LYS A 127 -2.76 6.72 52.94
C LYS A 127 -2.12 5.38 53.31
N GLN A 128 -0.94 5.05 52.79
CA GLN A 128 -0.20 3.82 53.11
C GLN A 128 0.79 4.00 54.26
N THR A 129 1.09 5.25 54.64
CA THR A 129 2.04 5.60 55.72
C THR A 129 1.36 6.04 57.03
N ALA A 130 0.05 5.80 57.17
CA ALA A 130 -0.74 6.00 58.39
C ALA A 130 -1.42 4.69 58.75
#